data_AF-A0A9E0FVL1-F1
#
_entry.id   AF-A0A9E0FVL1-F1
#
_cell.length_a   1.000
_cell.length_b   1.000
_cell.length_c   1.000
_cell.angle_alpha   90.00
_cell.angle_beta   90.00
_cell.angle_gamma   90.00
#
_symmetry.space_group_name_H-M   'P 1'
#
loop_
_entity.id
_entity.type
_entity.pdbx_description
1 polymer ?
#
loop_
_entity_poly.entity_id
_entity_poly.type
_entity_poly.pdbx_seq_one_letter_code
_entity_poly.pdbx_strand_id
1 'polypeptide(L)'
;MKKLNALLFFCLLVLTAQAQNRYLEPVFGEVTVTTNVPYGFNYTVLTAGIPAIAHTTRQPLICDIYQPTGDTEVKRPLILMFHTGNFLPFVAGADGFSVNGSCGGSVRDSVLVETATRLARMGYVVASCDYRSGWRPDANDPNTGQLTRVFTLINAAYRGVQDSRTAARFFRKDAATTNTFRVDPDKFTVWGVGSGGYIALATTTLDTITDTWIPKFIANIPGVGPVPMVQEGYNGNVDGTGPITKVDALYNALTGLPVGDTLCMPNHVGYDSDFQLALNLGGAMGDTSWLDQGEVPMISFHTPLDPYAPCEHGLVIVPGLNLPVVDVDGSCLVQSLVNNYGNNEVFDAVSSSDPYTVAADAINGGWDGFFPVHRDTFDSAPWEWTNGLPPARPTCNTNAVSSRLMLDTIIGYFAPRACFALGLNCNLSNIEELSENDVNLKLFPNPAENQVTIQTSEIFNEVEVFDIMGRIVSRNIGVKNNQLIIQTQNMPRGMYVAKLKFDNGFISKRFILK
;
A
#
# COMPACT_ATOMS: atom_id res chain seq x y z
N MET A 1 -32.93 -70.07 3.06
CA MET A 1 -33.01 -68.67 2.56
C MET A 1 -33.14 -67.74 3.76
N LYS A 2 -32.01 -67.19 4.26
CA LYS A 2 -32.00 -66.18 5.34
C LYS A 2 -31.83 -64.82 4.66
N LYS A 3 -32.84 -63.94 4.75
CA LYS A 3 -32.75 -62.56 4.26
C LYS A 3 -32.03 -61.72 5.32
N LEU A 4 -30.86 -61.20 4.94
CA LEU A 4 -30.07 -60.27 5.74
C LEU A 4 -30.51 -58.85 5.34
N ASN A 5 -31.21 -58.14 6.24
CA ASN A 5 -31.53 -56.73 6.05
C ASN A 5 -30.29 -55.91 6.45
N ALA A 6 -29.60 -55.33 5.47
CA ALA A 6 -28.55 -54.35 5.70
C ALA A 6 -29.19 -52.99 5.99
N LEU A 7 -29.06 -52.51 7.24
CA LEU A 7 -29.34 -51.13 7.62
C LEU A 7 -28.19 -50.25 7.10
N LEU A 8 -28.47 -49.38 6.14
CA LEU A 8 -27.55 -48.31 5.74
C LEU A 8 -27.61 -47.19 6.79
N PHE A 9 -26.55 -47.02 7.56
CA PHE A 9 -26.38 -45.87 8.45
C PHE A 9 -25.92 -44.67 7.60
N PHE A 10 -26.81 -43.72 7.37
CA PHE A 10 -26.49 -42.47 6.70
C PHE A 10 -25.91 -41.49 7.74
N CYS A 11 -24.58 -41.43 7.86
CA CYS A 11 -23.92 -40.37 8.63
C CYS A 11 -24.11 -39.04 7.89
N LEU A 12 -25.05 -38.20 8.35
CA LEU A 12 -25.04 -36.77 8.05
C LEU A 12 -23.81 -36.16 8.72
N LEU A 13 -22.75 -35.92 7.96
CA LEU A 13 -21.73 -34.94 8.33
C LEU A 13 -22.37 -33.56 8.25
N VAL A 14 -22.78 -33.03 9.41
CA VAL A 14 -23.08 -31.60 9.55
C VAL A 14 -21.73 -30.88 9.54
N LEU A 15 -21.30 -30.43 8.36
CA LEU A 15 -20.24 -29.44 8.24
C LEU A 15 -20.83 -28.11 8.75
N THR A 16 -20.44 -27.69 9.95
CA THR A 16 -20.61 -26.31 10.37
C THR A 16 -19.71 -25.45 9.48
N ALA A 17 -20.29 -24.87 8.44
CA ALA A 17 -19.63 -23.80 7.70
C ALA A 17 -19.52 -22.61 8.65
N GLN A 18 -18.32 -22.30 9.14
CA GLN A 18 -18.09 -21.02 9.79
C GLN A 18 -18.35 -19.92 8.77
N ALA A 19 -19.12 -18.90 9.16
CA ALA A 19 -19.27 -17.71 8.34
C ALA A 19 -17.94 -16.96 8.36
N GLN A 20 -17.12 -17.15 7.32
CA GLN A 20 -15.92 -16.33 7.14
C GLN A 20 -16.35 -14.89 6.90
N ASN A 21 -15.77 -13.93 7.62
CA ASN A 21 -16.11 -12.53 7.47
C ASN A 21 -15.47 -11.97 6.20
N ARG A 22 -16.31 -11.72 5.19
CA ARG A 22 -15.92 -11.00 3.97
C ARG A 22 -15.22 -9.69 4.33
N TYR A 23 -14.22 -9.31 3.53
CA TYR A 23 -13.37 -8.13 3.67
C TYR A 23 -12.38 -8.15 4.84
N LEU A 24 -12.52 -9.11 5.77
CA LEU A 24 -11.59 -9.35 6.88
C LEU A 24 -10.73 -10.61 6.67
N GLU A 25 -11.28 -11.62 5.99
CA GLU A 25 -10.66 -12.94 5.86
C GLU A 25 -10.76 -13.48 4.44
N PRO A 26 -9.86 -14.39 4.02
CA PRO A 26 -9.94 -15.01 2.70
C PRO A 26 -11.16 -15.94 2.62
N VAL A 27 -12.18 -15.53 1.86
CA VAL A 27 -13.42 -16.29 1.63
C VAL A 27 -13.48 -16.95 0.25
N PHE A 28 -12.68 -16.47 -0.70
CA PHE A 28 -12.60 -17.01 -2.06
C PHE A 28 -11.35 -17.88 -2.25
N GLY A 29 -11.55 -19.05 -2.85
CA GLY A 29 -10.47 -20.00 -3.17
C GLY A 29 -9.56 -19.51 -4.29
N GLU A 30 -10.13 -18.83 -5.29
CA GLU A 30 -9.47 -18.49 -6.55
C GLU A 30 -9.64 -17.00 -6.91
N VAL A 31 -8.67 -16.47 -7.67
CA VAL A 31 -8.66 -15.09 -8.17
C VAL A 31 -8.54 -15.10 -9.68
N THR A 32 -9.41 -14.34 -10.35
CA THR A 32 -9.31 -14.05 -11.78
C THR A 32 -8.50 -12.78 -11.97
N VAL A 33 -7.49 -12.82 -12.85
CA VAL A 33 -6.65 -11.66 -13.17
C VAL A 33 -6.84 -11.27 -14.63
N THR A 34 -7.25 -10.02 -14.87
CA THR A 34 -7.31 -9.42 -16.21
C THR A 34 -6.12 -8.47 -16.36
N THR A 35 -5.20 -8.76 -17.27
CA THR A 35 -3.93 -8.02 -17.37
C THR A 35 -3.96 -6.94 -18.46
N ASN A 36 -3.12 -5.92 -18.28
CA ASN A 36 -2.91 -4.83 -19.23
C ASN A 36 -4.19 -4.09 -19.63
N VAL A 37 -5.12 -3.88 -18.68
CA VAL A 37 -6.35 -3.13 -18.93
C VAL A 37 -6.02 -1.63 -19.00
N PRO A 38 -6.20 -0.96 -20.15
CA PRO A 38 -5.92 0.46 -20.27
C PRO A 38 -7.00 1.25 -19.52
N TYR A 39 -6.61 1.96 -18.46
CA TYR A 39 -7.49 2.86 -17.73
C TYR A 39 -7.41 4.31 -18.25
N GLY A 40 -6.44 4.64 -19.10
CA GLY A 40 -6.31 5.97 -19.70
C GLY A 40 -5.21 6.03 -20.76
N PHE A 41 -5.05 7.19 -21.41
CA PHE A 41 -3.93 7.48 -22.32
C PHE A 41 -3.36 8.84 -22.02
N ASN A 42 -2.06 8.94 -21.82
CA ASN A 42 -1.40 10.20 -21.53
C ASN A 42 0.07 10.19 -21.96
N TYR A 43 0.77 11.31 -21.83
CA TYR A 43 2.13 11.49 -22.33
C TYR A 43 3.17 11.30 -21.23
N THR A 44 4.05 10.31 -21.41
CA THR A 44 5.20 10.08 -20.52
C THR A 44 6.42 10.87 -20.98
N VAL A 45 7.29 11.24 -20.04
CA VAL A 45 8.54 11.98 -20.33
C VAL A 45 9.72 11.02 -20.57
N LEU A 46 9.69 9.82 -19.99
CA LEU A 46 10.64 8.76 -20.29
C LEU A 46 9.87 7.48 -20.66
N THR A 47 10.21 6.90 -21.81
CA THR A 47 9.82 5.53 -22.19
C THR A 47 11.00 4.59 -22.03
N ALA A 48 10.71 3.30 -21.83
CA ALA A 48 11.71 2.25 -21.80
C ALA A 48 12.71 2.35 -22.98
N GLY A 49 14.01 2.39 -22.67
CA GLY A 49 15.08 2.27 -23.67
C GLY A 49 15.50 3.53 -24.43
N ILE A 50 15.08 4.74 -24.01
CA ILE A 50 15.56 5.98 -24.63
C ILE A 50 16.58 6.68 -23.70
N PRO A 51 17.88 6.74 -24.06
CA PRO A 51 18.94 7.28 -23.21
C PRO A 51 19.01 8.82 -23.15
N ALA A 52 18.03 9.54 -23.71
CA ALA A 52 17.90 11.00 -23.63
C ALA A 52 16.43 11.41 -23.82
N ILE A 53 16.02 12.55 -23.24
CA ILE A 53 14.72 13.16 -23.55
C ILE A 53 14.72 13.51 -25.05
N ALA A 54 14.08 12.68 -25.87
CA ALA A 54 13.89 12.96 -27.29
C ALA A 54 12.57 13.71 -27.49
N HIS A 55 11.46 13.10 -27.09
CA HIS A 55 10.11 13.66 -27.11
C HIS A 55 9.23 12.90 -26.12
N THR A 56 8.21 13.57 -25.59
CA THR A 56 7.13 12.93 -24.87
C THR A 56 6.39 11.94 -25.76
N THR A 57 6.01 10.81 -25.18
CA THR A 57 5.34 9.73 -25.92
C THR A 57 3.98 9.45 -25.31
N ARG A 58 2.94 9.44 -26.15
CA ARG A 58 1.61 9.02 -25.73
C ARG A 58 1.59 7.51 -25.55
N GLN A 59 1.23 7.05 -24.36
CA GLN A 59 1.14 5.62 -24.04
C GLN A 59 -0.15 5.31 -23.26
N PRO A 60 -0.63 4.07 -23.31
CA PRO A 60 -1.68 3.64 -22.39
C PRO A 60 -1.17 3.68 -20.95
N LEU A 61 -2.03 4.09 -20.03
CA LEU A 61 -1.87 3.83 -18.61
C LEU A 61 -2.65 2.56 -18.30
N ILE A 62 -1.96 1.53 -17.80
CA ILE A 62 -2.51 0.18 -17.68
C ILE A 62 -2.66 -0.23 -16.22
N CYS A 63 -3.55 -1.20 -15.98
CA CYS A 63 -3.60 -1.91 -14.73
C CYS A 63 -3.83 -3.41 -14.93
N ASP A 64 -3.35 -4.21 -13.97
CA ASP A 64 -3.73 -5.61 -13.83
C ASP A 64 -4.82 -5.68 -12.74
N ILE A 65 -6.00 -6.22 -13.08
CA ILE A 65 -7.21 -6.24 -12.23
C ILE A 65 -7.43 -7.64 -11.66
N TYR A 66 -7.47 -7.73 -10.34
CA TYR A 66 -7.64 -8.94 -9.54
C TYR A 66 -9.06 -8.95 -8.98
N GLN A 67 -9.81 -10.02 -9.26
CA GLN A 67 -11.19 -10.18 -8.81
C GLN A 67 -11.39 -11.58 -8.20
N PRO A 68 -12.17 -11.70 -7.12
CA PRO A 68 -12.58 -13.01 -6.61
C PRO A 68 -13.38 -13.78 -7.66
N THR A 69 -12.97 -15.02 -7.95
CA THR A 69 -13.68 -15.89 -8.89
C THR A 69 -14.97 -16.41 -8.25
N GLY A 70 -16.10 -16.28 -8.97
CA GLY A 70 -17.41 -16.76 -8.50
C GLY A 70 -18.12 -15.82 -7.52
N ASP A 71 -17.57 -14.64 -7.24
CA ASP A 71 -18.22 -13.64 -6.39
C ASP A 71 -19.51 -13.11 -7.05
N THR A 72 -20.60 -13.15 -6.30
CA THR A 72 -21.94 -12.72 -6.75
C THR A 72 -22.26 -11.27 -6.38
N GLU A 73 -21.43 -10.62 -5.58
CA GLU A 73 -21.60 -9.21 -5.22
C GLU A 73 -21.54 -8.29 -6.44
N VAL A 74 -22.43 -7.30 -6.43
CA VAL A 74 -22.60 -6.34 -7.52
C VAL A 74 -22.00 -4.97 -7.20
N LYS A 75 -21.66 -4.73 -5.93
CA LYS A 75 -20.98 -3.53 -5.44
C LYS A 75 -19.83 -3.92 -4.51
N ARG A 76 -18.61 -3.97 -5.05
CA ARG A 76 -17.41 -4.38 -4.31
C ARG A 76 -16.48 -3.20 -4.06
N PRO A 77 -15.91 -3.05 -2.85
CA PRO A 77 -14.88 -2.05 -2.61
C PRO A 77 -13.68 -2.28 -3.53
N LEU A 78 -13.14 -1.17 -4.05
CA LEU A 78 -12.01 -1.16 -4.97
C LEU A 78 -10.77 -0.61 -4.29
N ILE A 79 -9.65 -1.30 -4.49
CA ILE A 79 -8.32 -0.84 -4.05
C ILE A 79 -7.47 -0.58 -5.31
N LEU A 80 -7.04 0.67 -5.50
CA LEU A 80 -6.12 1.08 -6.55
C LEU A 80 -4.70 1.10 -6.00
N MET A 81 -3.87 0.15 -6.43
CA MET A 81 -2.49 -0.01 -5.98
C MET A 81 -1.50 0.64 -6.95
N PHE A 82 -0.54 1.40 -6.43
CA PHE A 82 0.54 2.05 -7.20
C PHE A 82 1.92 1.58 -6.71
N HIS A 83 2.75 1.18 -7.66
CA HIS A 83 4.06 0.59 -7.39
C HIS A 83 5.14 1.62 -7.03
N THR A 84 6.25 1.14 -6.47
CA THR A 84 7.48 1.91 -6.24
C THR A 84 8.19 2.25 -7.57
N GLY A 85 9.44 2.69 -7.55
CA GLY A 85 10.24 2.84 -8.77
C GLY A 85 10.71 4.25 -9.06
N ASN A 86 10.71 5.15 -8.07
CA ASN A 86 11.33 6.47 -8.16
C ASN A 86 10.79 7.35 -9.30
N PHE A 87 9.55 7.08 -9.73
CA PHE A 87 8.96 7.67 -10.94
C PHE A 87 9.83 7.49 -12.19
N LEU A 88 10.59 6.39 -12.28
CA LEU A 88 11.43 6.03 -13.41
C LEU A 88 11.03 4.64 -13.95
N PRO A 89 11.15 4.40 -15.27
CA PRO A 89 10.80 3.10 -15.84
C PRO A 89 11.64 1.94 -15.27
N PHE A 90 10.97 0.84 -14.91
CA PHE A 90 11.64 -0.38 -14.46
C PHE A 90 12.07 -1.26 -15.64
N VAL A 91 13.11 -0.81 -16.35
CA VAL A 91 13.69 -1.53 -17.51
C VAL A 91 15.20 -1.63 -17.39
N ALA A 92 15.80 -2.60 -18.09
CA ALA A 92 17.25 -2.77 -18.12
C ALA A 92 17.94 -1.52 -18.69
N GLY A 93 18.89 -0.98 -17.93
CA GLY A 93 19.78 0.10 -18.29
C GLY A 93 21.06 -0.42 -18.98
N ALA A 94 21.93 0.52 -19.35
CA ALA A 94 23.15 0.22 -20.09
C ALA A 94 24.18 -0.60 -19.27
N ASP A 95 24.11 -0.53 -17.95
CA ASP A 95 24.91 -1.30 -17.01
C ASP A 95 24.33 -2.71 -16.72
N GLY A 96 23.21 -3.05 -17.33
CA GLY A 96 22.49 -4.30 -17.12
C GLY A 96 21.55 -4.29 -15.90
N PHE A 97 21.47 -3.21 -15.13
CA PHE A 97 20.56 -3.06 -13.98
C PHE A 97 19.36 -2.16 -14.32
N SER A 98 18.33 -2.13 -13.47
CA SER A 98 17.16 -1.26 -13.71
C SER A 98 17.52 0.23 -13.76
N VAL A 99 16.96 0.96 -14.74
CA VAL A 99 17.14 2.42 -14.90
C VAL A 99 16.67 3.19 -13.67
N ASN A 100 15.62 2.72 -13.01
CA ASN A 100 15.11 3.34 -11.80
C ASN A 100 15.95 3.04 -10.54
N GLY A 101 16.92 2.12 -10.63
CA GLY A 101 17.81 1.76 -9.54
C GLY A 101 17.18 0.96 -8.39
N SER A 102 15.88 0.63 -8.46
CA SER A 102 15.13 -0.07 -7.41
C SER A 102 14.96 -1.56 -7.70
N CYS A 103 14.45 -2.29 -6.69
CA CYS A 103 14.20 -3.73 -6.73
C CYS A 103 12.88 -4.13 -7.39
N GLY A 104 12.03 -3.13 -7.66
CA GLY A 104 10.78 -3.22 -8.40
C GLY A 104 10.50 -1.90 -9.11
N GLY A 105 9.29 -1.76 -9.61
CA GLY A 105 8.78 -0.54 -10.22
C GLY A 105 7.79 -0.84 -11.34
N SER A 106 6.94 -1.84 -11.14
CA SER A 106 5.98 -2.30 -12.13
C SER A 106 4.66 -2.74 -11.49
N VAL A 107 3.61 -2.82 -12.31
CA VAL A 107 2.32 -3.39 -11.91
C VAL A 107 2.38 -4.87 -11.51
N ARG A 108 3.53 -5.53 -11.70
CA ARG A 108 3.75 -6.95 -11.37
C ARG A 108 4.83 -7.16 -10.31
N ASP A 109 5.18 -6.11 -9.56
CA ASP A 109 6.06 -6.23 -8.41
C ASP A 109 5.48 -7.25 -7.44
N SER A 110 6.33 -8.13 -6.89
CA SER A 110 5.88 -9.29 -6.12
C SER A 110 4.99 -8.91 -4.94
N VAL A 111 5.31 -7.80 -4.28
CA VAL A 111 4.52 -7.25 -3.17
C VAL A 111 3.11 -6.83 -3.62
N LEU A 112 2.96 -6.19 -4.79
CA LEU A 112 1.65 -5.81 -5.33
C LEU A 112 0.85 -7.05 -5.74
N VAL A 113 1.47 -8.00 -6.47
CA VAL A 113 0.79 -9.22 -6.92
C VAL A 113 0.28 -10.05 -5.74
N GLU A 114 1.11 -10.26 -4.72
CA GLU A 114 0.73 -11.02 -3.52
C GLU A 114 -0.38 -10.29 -2.74
N THR A 115 -0.24 -8.99 -2.50
CA THR A 115 -1.23 -8.20 -1.74
C THR A 115 -2.56 -8.14 -2.47
N ALA A 116 -2.55 -7.85 -3.79
CA ALA A 116 -3.75 -7.83 -4.62
C ALA A 116 -4.45 -9.19 -4.66
N THR A 117 -3.69 -10.28 -4.76
CA THR A 117 -4.25 -11.64 -4.71
C THR A 117 -4.91 -11.92 -3.36
N ARG A 118 -4.27 -11.57 -2.23
CA ARG A 118 -4.83 -11.80 -0.88
C ARG A 118 -6.10 -11.00 -0.64
N LEU A 119 -6.10 -9.71 -0.99
CA LEU A 119 -7.26 -8.83 -0.84
C LEU A 119 -8.39 -9.23 -1.80
N ALA A 120 -8.09 -9.66 -3.03
CA ALA A 120 -9.12 -10.21 -3.92
C ALA A 120 -9.78 -11.45 -3.30
N ARG A 121 -9.01 -12.33 -2.63
CA ARG A 121 -9.57 -13.49 -1.90
C ARG A 121 -10.44 -13.10 -0.70
N MET A 122 -10.27 -11.89 -0.17
CA MET A 122 -11.13 -11.33 0.88
C MET A 122 -12.42 -10.69 0.33
N GLY A 123 -12.53 -10.54 -0.99
CA GLY A 123 -13.73 -10.04 -1.67
C GLY A 123 -13.61 -8.64 -2.25
N TYR A 124 -12.44 -8.01 -2.18
CA TYR A 124 -12.16 -6.73 -2.83
C TYR A 124 -11.96 -6.90 -4.34
N VAL A 125 -12.20 -5.84 -5.12
CA VAL A 125 -11.57 -5.69 -6.43
C VAL A 125 -10.27 -4.94 -6.23
N VAL A 126 -9.17 -5.41 -6.80
CA VAL A 126 -7.88 -4.73 -6.68
C VAL A 126 -7.32 -4.47 -8.07
N ALA A 127 -6.89 -3.24 -8.35
CA ALA A 127 -6.22 -2.89 -9.60
C ALA A 127 -4.80 -2.42 -9.31
N SER A 128 -3.81 -3.18 -9.78
CA SER A 128 -2.40 -2.80 -9.76
C SER A 128 -2.12 -1.89 -10.95
N CYS A 129 -1.93 -0.60 -10.70
CA CYS A 129 -1.93 0.47 -11.70
C CYS A 129 -0.52 1.00 -11.98
N ASP A 130 -0.22 1.15 -13.27
CA ASP A 130 0.96 1.89 -13.75
C ASP A 130 0.66 3.39 -13.71
N TYR A 131 1.69 4.24 -13.77
CA TYR A 131 1.58 5.69 -13.83
C TYR A 131 2.69 6.29 -14.70
N ARG A 132 2.49 7.53 -15.19
CA ARG A 132 3.49 8.22 -16.01
C ARG A 132 4.78 8.40 -15.24
N SER A 133 5.83 7.76 -15.75
CA SER A 133 7.19 7.91 -15.26
C SER A 133 7.95 9.03 -15.99
N GLY A 134 9.04 9.50 -15.40
CA GLY A 134 10.11 10.23 -16.09
C GLY A 134 10.42 11.59 -15.50
N TRP A 135 11.60 11.74 -14.95
CA TRP A 135 12.20 13.02 -14.55
C TRP A 135 13.68 13.03 -14.99
N ARG A 136 14.47 14.04 -14.62
CA ARG A 136 15.88 14.21 -15.05
C ARG A 136 16.90 13.82 -13.98
N PRO A 137 17.11 12.52 -13.67
CA PRO A 137 18.18 12.11 -12.76
C PRO A 137 19.58 12.37 -13.33
N ASP A 138 19.69 12.52 -14.64
CA ASP A 138 20.92 12.78 -15.40
C ASP A 138 21.41 14.24 -15.33
N ALA A 139 20.63 15.15 -14.72
CA ALA A 139 20.98 16.55 -14.60
C ALA A 139 22.13 16.76 -13.59
N ASN A 140 23.35 16.56 -14.09
CA ASN A 140 24.61 16.58 -13.34
C ASN A 140 25.34 17.92 -13.38
N ASP A 141 24.76 18.97 -13.98
CA ASP A 141 25.37 20.30 -13.98
C ASP A 141 25.55 20.79 -12.52
N PRO A 142 26.75 21.24 -12.12
CA PRO A 142 27.03 21.55 -10.72
C PRO A 142 26.28 22.79 -10.21
N ASN A 143 25.80 23.66 -11.10
CA ASN A 143 25.13 24.91 -10.74
C ASN A 143 23.60 24.81 -10.84
N THR A 144 23.11 24.04 -11.82
CA THR A 144 21.69 23.98 -12.19
C THR A 144 21.09 22.58 -12.08
N GLY A 145 21.91 21.55 -11.92
CA GLY A 145 21.48 20.15 -11.91
C GLY A 145 20.56 19.82 -10.74
N GLN A 146 20.83 20.33 -9.54
CA GLN A 146 19.93 20.13 -8.38
C GLN A 146 18.55 20.73 -8.65
N LEU A 147 18.50 21.96 -9.16
CA LEU A 147 17.25 22.65 -9.48
C LEU A 147 16.45 21.85 -10.52
N THR A 148 17.09 21.40 -11.61
CA THR A 148 16.45 20.59 -12.66
C THR A 148 15.94 19.26 -12.12
N ARG A 149 16.69 18.60 -11.22
CA ARG A 149 16.25 17.35 -10.56
C ARG A 149 14.99 17.56 -9.74
N VAL A 150 14.99 18.56 -8.85
CA VAL A 150 13.81 18.88 -8.02
C VAL A 150 12.62 19.28 -8.88
N PHE A 151 12.84 20.20 -9.84
CA PHE A 151 11.80 20.67 -10.76
C PHE A 151 11.16 19.49 -11.48
N THR A 152 11.93 18.63 -12.12
CA THR A 152 11.35 17.54 -12.92
C THR A 152 10.80 16.40 -12.07
N LEU A 153 11.28 16.21 -10.83
CA LEU A 153 10.77 15.18 -9.92
C LEU A 153 9.39 15.53 -9.36
N ILE A 154 9.15 16.76 -8.88
CA ILE A 154 7.83 17.16 -8.39
C ILE A 154 6.77 17.06 -9.49
N ASN A 155 7.16 17.35 -10.73
CA ASN A 155 6.33 17.14 -11.92
C ASN A 155 5.99 15.67 -12.17
N ALA A 156 6.93 14.75 -11.88
CA ALA A 156 6.66 13.32 -11.99
C ALA A 156 5.69 12.82 -10.91
N ALA A 157 5.85 13.28 -9.67
CA ALA A 157 4.91 12.98 -8.59
C ALA A 157 3.49 13.52 -8.88
N TYR A 158 3.39 14.76 -9.37
CA TYR A 158 2.11 15.40 -9.72
C TYR A 158 1.37 14.64 -10.83
N ARG A 159 2.08 14.12 -11.84
CA ARG A 159 1.45 13.25 -12.86
C ARG A 159 0.95 11.94 -12.27
N GLY A 160 1.65 11.37 -11.30
CA GLY A 160 1.19 10.20 -10.56
C GLY A 160 -0.15 10.44 -9.87
N VAL A 161 -0.35 11.62 -9.28
CA VAL A 161 -1.65 12.04 -8.69
C VAL A 161 -2.74 12.15 -9.75
N GLN A 162 -2.46 12.77 -10.90
CA GLN A 162 -3.44 12.84 -12.00
C GLN A 162 -3.80 11.45 -12.54
N ASP A 163 -2.84 10.53 -12.56
CA ASP A 163 -3.01 9.18 -13.08
C ASP A 163 -3.80 8.30 -12.10
N SER A 164 -3.58 8.46 -10.78
CA SER A 164 -4.40 7.80 -9.76
C SER A 164 -5.85 8.26 -9.80
N ARG A 165 -6.08 9.57 -9.96
CA ARG A 165 -7.41 10.15 -10.16
C ARG A 165 -8.04 9.72 -11.48
N THR A 166 -7.24 9.54 -12.53
CA THR A 166 -7.71 8.98 -13.81
C THR A 166 -8.18 7.53 -13.66
N ALA A 167 -7.44 6.71 -12.91
CA ALA A 167 -7.85 5.35 -12.60
C ALA A 167 -9.16 5.31 -11.80
N ALA A 168 -9.33 6.20 -10.80
CA ALA A 168 -10.58 6.30 -10.05
C ALA A 168 -11.77 6.61 -10.98
N ARG A 169 -11.63 7.62 -11.85
CA ARG A 169 -12.65 7.98 -12.84
C ARG A 169 -12.97 6.86 -13.82
N PHE A 170 -11.97 6.09 -14.25
CA PHE A 170 -12.16 4.95 -15.14
C PHE A 170 -13.12 3.92 -14.52
N PHE A 171 -12.89 3.54 -13.26
CA PHE A 171 -13.74 2.57 -12.57
C PHE A 171 -15.12 3.12 -12.23
N ARG A 172 -15.24 4.41 -11.87
CA ARG A 172 -16.56 5.05 -11.69
C ARG A 172 -17.34 5.16 -12.99
N LYS A 173 -16.67 5.43 -14.10
CA LYS A 173 -17.28 5.41 -15.43
C LYS A 173 -17.79 4.01 -15.79
N ASP A 174 -17.00 2.96 -15.55
CA ASP A 174 -17.48 1.58 -15.74
C ASP A 174 -18.69 1.32 -14.84
N ALA A 175 -18.63 1.61 -13.53
CA ALA A 175 -19.73 1.39 -12.59
C ALA A 175 -21.04 2.10 -13.01
N ALA A 176 -20.95 3.30 -13.58
CA ALA A 176 -22.09 4.07 -14.08
C ALA A 176 -22.62 3.60 -15.44
N THR A 177 -21.90 2.73 -16.15
CA THR A 177 -22.24 2.30 -17.51
C THR A 177 -22.35 0.79 -17.63
N THR A 178 -21.28 0.11 -18.05
CA THR A 178 -21.24 -1.34 -18.28
C THR A 178 -21.20 -2.15 -16.99
N ASN A 179 -20.70 -1.55 -15.91
CA ASN A 179 -20.46 -2.15 -14.61
C ASN A 179 -19.76 -3.51 -14.71
N THR A 180 -18.77 -3.60 -15.59
CA THR A 180 -17.98 -4.80 -15.90
C THR A 180 -17.29 -5.32 -14.64
N PHE A 181 -16.73 -4.40 -13.85
CA PHE A 181 -15.95 -4.74 -12.68
C PHE A 181 -16.79 -4.91 -11.41
N ARG A 182 -18.07 -4.50 -11.42
CA ARG A 182 -18.98 -4.57 -10.26
C ARG A 182 -18.37 -3.93 -9.02
N VAL A 183 -17.79 -2.76 -9.19
CA VAL A 183 -17.19 -1.95 -8.11
C VAL A 183 -18.25 -1.03 -7.54
N ASP A 184 -18.18 -0.78 -6.24
CA ASP A 184 -19.01 0.22 -5.59
C ASP A 184 -18.39 1.61 -5.81
N PRO A 185 -19.07 2.55 -6.52
CA PRO A 185 -18.52 3.87 -6.84
C PRO A 185 -18.16 4.72 -5.60
N ASP A 186 -18.64 4.36 -4.42
CA ASP A 186 -18.46 5.13 -3.19
C ASP A 186 -17.38 4.54 -2.25
N LYS A 187 -16.64 3.50 -2.71
CA LYS A 187 -15.76 2.67 -1.86
C LYS A 187 -14.38 2.45 -2.47
N PHE A 188 -13.59 3.52 -2.57
CA PHE A 188 -12.28 3.51 -3.23
C PHE A 188 -11.16 3.72 -2.22
N THR A 189 -10.18 2.82 -2.20
CA THR A 189 -8.92 2.98 -1.47
C THR A 189 -7.79 3.27 -2.45
N VAL A 190 -6.96 4.28 -2.17
CA VAL A 190 -5.65 4.44 -2.82
C VAL A 190 -4.59 3.76 -1.97
N TRP A 191 -3.80 2.87 -2.58
CA TRP A 191 -2.75 2.11 -1.90
C TRP A 191 -1.43 2.32 -2.63
N GLY A 192 -0.39 2.77 -1.92
CA GLY A 192 0.90 3.09 -2.50
C GLY A 192 2.07 2.38 -1.85
N VAL A 193 3.06 1.97 -2.65
CA VAL A 193 4.34 1.42 -2.17
C VAL A 193 5.50 2.28 -2.67
N GLY A 194 6.42 2.68 -1.79
CA GLY A 194 7.54 3.55 -2.13
C GLY A 194 7.06 4.84 -2.81
N SER A 195 7.49 5.14 -4.04
CA SER A 195 6.99 6.28 -4.82
C SER A 195 5.47 6.26 -5.05
N GLY A 196 4.84 5.08 -5.11
CA GLY A 196 3.39 4.95 -5.08
C GLY A 196 2.77 5.43 -3.77
N GLY A 197 3.49 5.33 -2.65
CA GLY A 197 3.09 5.89 -1.35
C GLY A 197 3.05 7.42 -1.35
N TYR A 198 3.96 8.07 -2.08
CA TYR A 198 3.91 9.53 -2.31
C TYR A 198 2.65 9.88 -3.11
N ILE A 199 2.30 9.07 -4.12
CA ILE A 199 1.05 9.23 -4.88
C ILE A 199 -0.16 9.08 -3.95
N ALA A 200 -0.19 8.05 -3.09
CA ALA A 200 -1.33 7.80 -2.18
C ALA A 200 -1.58 8.98 -1.22
N LEU A 201 -0.52 9.48 -0.57
CA LEU A 201 -0.61 10.64 0.31
C LEU A 201 -1.01 11.90 -0.47
N ALA A 202 -0.31 12.23 -1.56
CA ALA A 202 -0.57 13.45 -2.33
C ALA A 202 -1.94 13.45 -3.03
N THR A 203 -2.45 12.29 -3.47
CA THR A 203 -3.77 12.19 -4.12
C THR A 203 -4.90 12.64 -3.20
N THR A 204 -4.71 12.46 -1.90
CA THR A 204 -5.70 12.67 -0.84
C THR A 204 -5.39 13.88 0.03
N THR A 205 -4.56 14.79 -0.48
CA THR A 205 -4.16 16.04 0.20
C THR A 205 -3.91 17.20 -0.75
N LEU A 206 -3.57 16.95 -2.02
CA LEU A 206 -3.49 18.02 -3.01
C LEU A 206 -4.88 18.37 -3.53
N ASP A 207 -5.46 19.46 -3.05
CA ASP A 207 -6.75 19.98 -3.48
C ASP A 207 -6.62 20.82 -4.75
N THR A 208 -5.56 21.62 -4.82
CA THR A 208 -5.33 22.56 -5.91
C THR A 208 -3.88 22.54 -6.35
N ILE A 209 -3.62 23.09 -7.54
CA ILE A 209 -2.25 23.27 -7.97
C ILE A 209 -1.47 24.23 -7.06
N THR A 210 -2.15 25.16 -6.39
CA THR A 210 -1.51 26.19 -5.56
C THR A 210 -0.93 25.64 -4.27
N ASP A 211 -1.34 24.44 -3.83
CA ASP A 211 -0.75 23.76 -2.67
C ASP A 211 0.72 23.41 -2.94
N THR A 212 1.07 23.24 -4.22
CA THR A 212 2.47 23.04 -4.64
C THR A 212 3.29 24.33 -4.67
N TRP A 213 2.68 25.52 -4.51
CA TRP A 213 3.35 26.82 -4.63
C TRP A 213 4.00 27.26 -3.30
N ILE A 214 4.71 26.33 -2.68
CA ILE A 214 5.45 26.53 -1.43
C ILE A 214 6.93 26.81 -1.72
N PRO A 215 7.66 27.50 -0.81
CA PRO A 215 9.01 27.99 -1.10
C PRO A 215 9.99 26.98 -1.70
N LYS A 216 9.94 25.71 -1.28
CA LYS A 216 10.82 24.64 -1.80
C LYS A 216 10.52 24.23 -3.26
N PHE A 217 9.32 24.52 -3.75
CA PHE A 217 8.87 24.24 -5.12
C PHE A 217 8.69 25.51 -5.95
N ILE A 218 9.36 26.61 -5.55
CA ILE A 218 9.52 27.82 -6.35
C ILE A 218 10.94 27.84 -6.91
N ALA A 219 11.08 27.79 -8.24
CA ALA A 219 12.34 27.93 -8.93
C ALA A 219 12.68 29.40 -9.17
N ASN A 220 13.85 29.86 -8.72
CA ASN A 220 14.34 31.20 -9.00
C ASN A 220 15.14 31.22 -10.30
N ILE A 221 14.54 31.74 -11.37
CA ILE A 221 15.11 31.69 -12.72
C ILE A 221 15.78 33.03 -13.06
N PRO A 222 17.09 33.05 -13.39
CA PRO A 222 17.79 34.28 -13.77
C PRO A 222 17.08 35.02 -14.91
N GLY A 223 16.77 36.30 -14.71
CA GLY A 223 16.11 37.14 -15.70
C GLY A 223 14.58 36.95 -15.83
N VAL A 224 13.99 35.97 -15.14
CA VAL A 224 12.53 35.73 -15.11
C VAL A 224 11.97 35.98 -13.70
N GLY A 225 12.68 35.55 -12.66
CA GLY A 225 12.23 35.64 -11.27
C GLY A 225 11.69 34.31 -10.73
N PRO A 226 10.91 34.34 -9.64
CA PRO A 226 10.34 33.14 -9.02
C PRO A 226 9.24 32.54 -9.91
N VAL A 227 9.35 31.25 -10.20
CA VAL A 227 8.42 30.49 -11.03
C VAL A 227 8.03 29.20 -10.29
N PRO A 228 6.74 28.91 -10.09
CA PRO A 228 6.30 27.63 -9.55
C PRO A 228 6.79 26.45 -10.40
N MET A 229 7.26 25.38 -9.77
CA MET A 229 7.72 24.20 -10.48
C MET A 229 6.57 23.40 -11.11
N VAL A 230 5.35 23.51 -10.56
CA VAL A 230 4.13 22.93 -11.11
C VAL A 230 3.19 24.06 -11.56
N GLN A 231 2.85 24.06 -12.85
CA GLN A 231 2.12 25.14 -13.52
C GLN A 231 1.05 24.56 -14.41
N GLU A 232 -0.19 25.05 -14.29
CA GLU A 232 -1.34 24.43 -14.93
C GLU A 232 -1.24 24.42 -16.46
N GLY A 233 -0.68 25.47 -17.06
CA GLY A 233 -0.46 25.58 -18.51
C GLY A 233 0.42 24.47 -19.10
N TYR A 234 1.27 23.85 -18.28
CA TYR A 234 2.16 22.76 -18.68
C TYR A 234 1.74 21.42 -18.07
N ASN A 235 1.33 21.41 -16.81
CA ASN A 235 1.10 20.19 -16.04
C ASN A 235 -0.37 19.77 -15.98
N GLY A 236 -1.29 20.69 -16.28
CA GLY A 236 -2.74 20.50 -16.08
C GLY A 236 -3.14 20.74 -14.62
N ASN A 237 -4.45 20.82 -14.39
CA ASN A 237 -5.01 20.87 -13.04
C ASN A 237 -4.75 19.56 -12.28
N VAL A 238 -4.98 19.54 -10.97
CA VAL A 238 -4.63 18.39 -10.11
C VAL A 238 -5.37 17.11 -10.52
N ASP A 239 -6.57 17.25 -11.07
CA ASP A 239 -7.35 16.12 -11.58
C ASP A 239 -6.86 15.61 -12.93
N GLY A 240 -6.08 16.40 -13.68
CA GLY A 240 -5.70 16.08 -15.05
C GLY A 240 -6.91 16.07 -16.00
N THR A 241 -7.88 16.94 -15.78
CA THR A 241 -9.14 17.07 -16.56
C THR A 241 -9.21 18.36 -17.38
N GLY A 242 -8.24 19.25 -17.21
CA GLY A 242 -8.13 20.51 -17.95
C GLY A 242 -7.75 20.36 -19.44
N PRO A 243 -7.53 21.49 -20.13
CA PRO A 243 -7.10 21.51 -21.53
C PRO A 243 -5.80 20.74 -21.76
N ILE A 244 -5.60 20.28 -23.00
CA ILE A 244 -4.33 19.66 -23.42
C ILE A 244 -3.20 20.68 -23.25
N THR A 245 -2.13 20.29 -22.56
CA THR A 245 -1.00 21.17 -22.28
C THR A 245 0.12 21.00 -23.30
N LYS A 246 0.94 22.04 -23.47
CA LYS A 246 2.03 22.07 -24.45
C LYS A 246 3.28 22.72 -23.89
N VAL A 247 4.44 22.15 -24.21
CA VAL A 247 5.75 22.73 -23.87
C VAL A 247 6.02 23.94 -24.77
N ASP A 248 6.34 25.08 -24.16
CA ASP A 248 6.78 26.28 -24.86
C ASP A 248 8.30 26.51 -24.71
N ALA A 249 8.80 27.64 -25.22
CA ALA A 249 10.22 27.97 -25.14
C ALA A 249 10.73 28.15 -23.70
N LEU A 250 9.90 28.71 -22.81
CA LEU A 250 10.27 28.90 -21.41
C LEU A 250 10.39 27.55 -20.70
N TYR A 251 9.39 26.69 -20.84
CA TYR A 251 9.36 25.39 -20.21
C TYR A 251 10.44 24.45 -20.77
N ASN A 252 10.75 24.55 -22.06
CA ASN A 252 11.89 23.87 -22.68
C ASN A 252 13.22 24.29 -22.03
N ALA A 253 13.45 25.58 -21.82
CA ALA A 253 14.68 26.08 -21.19
C ALA A 253 14.87 25.56 -19.74
N LEU A 254 13.76 25.33 -19.03
CA LEU A 254 13.78 24.86 -17.63
C LEU A 254 13.95 23.35 -17.48
N THR A 255 13.37 22.57 -18.40
CA THR A 255 13.26 21.11 -18.25
C THR A 255 14.08 20.32 -19.27
N GLY A 256 14.45 20.96 -20.38
CA GLY A 256 15.00 20.31 -21.57
C GLY A 256 13.97 19.57 -22.41
N LEU A 257 12.67 19.63 -22.08
CA LEU A 257 11.61 19.01 -22.87
C LEU A 257 11.41 19.77 -24.19
N PRO A 258 11.31 19.11 -25.36
CA PRO A 258 11.16 19.79 -26.64
C PRO A 258 9.91 20.68 -26.74
N VAL A 259 10.05 21.83 -27.39
CA VAL A 259 8.92 22.73 -27.68
C VAL A 259 7.87 22.02 -28.55
N GLY A 260 6.60 22.14 -28.16
CA GLY A 260 5.45 21.55 -28.86
C GLY A 260 5.02 20.17 -28.32
N ASP A 261 5.80 19.57 -27.43
CA ASP A 261 5.46 18.32 -26.76
C ASP A 261 4.21 18.48 -25.88
N THR A 262 3.42 17.41 -25.77
CA THR A 262 2.23 17.36 -24.89
C THR A 262 2.62 16.71 -23.56
N LEU A 263 2.18 17.27 -22.43
CA LEU A 263 2.49 16.69 -21.10
C LEU A 263 1.27 16.10 -20.40
N CYS A 264 0.09 16.70 -20.61
CA CYS A 264 -1.16 16.26 -20.02
C CYS A 264 -2.29 16.32 -21.04
N MET A 265 -3.16 15.31 -21.02
CA MET A 265 -4.42 15.28 -21.73
C MET A 265 -5.54 14.74 -20.84
N PRO A 266 -6.77 15.27 -20.97
CA PRO A 266 -7.87 14.89 -20.11
C PRO A 266 -8.35 13.45 -20.35
N ASN A 267 -8.65 12.73 -19.28
CA ASN A 267 -9.20 11.38 -19.31
C ASN A 267 -10.44 11.26 -18.40
N HIS A 268 -11.51 10.64 -18.92
CA HIS A 268 -12.78 10.38 -18.22
C HIS A 268 -13.39 11.60 -17.53
N VAL A 269 -13.37 12.76 -18.20
CA VAL A 269 -13.96 14.00 -17.70
C VAL A 269 -15.44 13.81 -17.37
N GLY A 270 -15.87 14.38 -16.23
CA GLY A 270 -17.26 14.30 -15.75
C GLY A 270 -17.53 13.15 -14.78
N TYR A 271 -16.53 12.33 -14.46
CA TYR A 271 -16.60 11.34 -13.39
C TYR A 271 -15.75 11.79 -12.21
N ASP A 272 -16.17 11.38 -11.02
CA ASP A 272 -15.53 11.70 -9.74
C ASP A 272 -14.19 10.95 -9.53
N SER A 273 -13.24 11.55 -8.82
CA SER A 273 -11.91 10.96 -8.53
C SER A 273 -11.58 10.80 -7.05
N ASP A 274 -12.57 10.94 -6.16
CA ASP A 274 -12.36 10.93 -4.72
C ASP A 274 -12.00 9.52 -4.22
N PHE A 275 -11.31 9.48 -3.10
CA PHE A 275 -10.99 8.26 -2.37
C PHE A 275 -11.60 8.34 -0.98
N GLN A 276 -11.87 7.19 -0.35
CA GLN A 276 -12.43 7.11 1.00
C GLN A 276 -11.41 6.59 2.01
N LEU A 277 -10.25 6.13 1.55
CA LEU A 277 -9.17 5.63 2.40
C LEU A 277 -7.84 5.73 1.64
N ALA A 278 -6.79 6.19 2.30
CA ALA A 278 -5.42 6.14 1.80
C ALA A 278 -4.60 5.12 2.58
N LEU A 279 -3.73 4.38 1.89
CA LEU A 279 -2.70 3.56 2.51
C LEU A 279 -1.36 3.77 1.82
N ASN A 280 -0.30 4.04 2.58
CA ASN A 280 1.05 4.17 2.06
C ASN A 280 2.04 3.25 2.81
N LEU A 281 2.94 2.63 2.05
CA LEU A 281 4.06 1.84 2.54
C LEU A 281 5.37 2.54 2.16
N GLY A 282 6.08 3.14 3.13
CA GLY A 282 7.37 3.79 2.93
C GLY A 282 7.34 5.01 2.01
N GLY A 283 6.19 5.68 1.91
CA GLY A 283 6.03 6.93 1.16
C GLY A 283 6.26 8.16 2.03
N ALA A 284 6.35 9.33 1.40
CA ALA A 284 6.37 10.61 2.08
C ALA A 284 5.48 11.64 1.35
N MET A 285 5.07 12.66 2.08
CA MET A 285 4.33 13.82 1.57
C MET A 285 5.31 14.92 1.18
N GLY A 286 5.07 15.64 0.08
CA GLY A 286 5.99 16.69 -0.36
C GLY A 286 6.14 17.82 0.67
N ASP A 287 5.04 18.14 1.36
CA ASP A 287 5.02 19.03 2.51
C ASP A 287 3.72 18.86 3.30
N THR A 288 3.79 18.92 4.62
CA THR A 288 2.62 18.83 5.52
C THR A 288 1.65 19.98 5.42
N SER A 289 2.01 21.09 4.76
CA SER A 289 1.06 22.16 4.40
C SER A 289 -0.02 21.71 3.41
N TRP A 290 0.12 20.52 2.80
CA TRP A 290 -0.93 19.92 1.97
C TRP A 290 -1.99 19.22 2.82
N LEU A 291 -1.73 18.96 4.10
CA LEU A 291 -2.66 18.22 4.95
C LEU A 291 -3.57 19.17 5.71
N ASP A 292 -4.87 19.00 5.50
CA ASP A 292 -5.92 19.76 6.18
C ASP A 292 -6.84 18.87 7.05
N GLN A 293 -7.69 19.53 7.85
CA GLN A 293 -8.78 18.85 8.56
C GLN A 293 -9.89 18.45 7.59
N GLY A 294 -10.40 17.23 7.73
CA GLY A 294 -11.44 16.67 6.87
C GLY A 294 -10.91 15.81 5.73
N GLU A 295 -9.58 15.65 5.65
CA GLU A 295 -8.96 14.72 4.70
C GLU A 295 -9.34 13.28 5.00
N VAL A 296 -9.20 12.44 3.98
CA VAL A 296 -9.56 11.03 4.08
C VAL A 296 -8.71 10.34 5.17
N PRO A 297 -9.25 9.32 5.85
CA PRO A 297 -8.47 8.50 6.77
C PRO A 297 -7.25 7.89 6.08
N MET A 298 -6.12 7.86 6.79
CA MET A 298 -4.82 7.43 6.24
C MET A 298 -4.16 6.36 7.10
N ILE A 299 -3.78 5.26 6.46
CA ILE A 299 -2.97 4.19 7.05
C ILE A 299 -1.54 4.30 6.53
N SER A 300 -0.54 4.26 7.41
CA SER A 300 0.87 4.30 7.04
C SER A 300 1.68 3.20 7.68
N PHE A 301 2.53 2.55 6.88
CA PHE A 301 3.62 1.72 7.37
C PHE A 301 4.93 2.36 6.92
N HIS A 302 5.83 2.61 7.87
CA HIS A 302 7.08 3.28 7.57
C HIS A 302 8.18 2.75 8.47
N THR A 303 9.36 2.48 7.91
CA THR A 303 10.52 2.11 8.71
C THR A 303 11.18 3.37 9.29
N PRO A 304 11.26 3.55 10.62
CA PRO A 304 11.85 4.78 11.17
C PRO A 304 13.34 4.97 10.84
N LEU A 305 14.01 3.89 10.41
CA LEU A 305 15.40 3.89 9.94
C LEU A 305 15.50 3.72 8.41
N ASP A 306 14.50 4.20 7.65
CA ASP A 306 14.61 4.27 6.20
C ASP A 306 15.78 5.20 5.80
N PRO A 307 16.77 4.73 5.01
CA PRO A 307 17.92 5.54 4.61
C PRO A 307 17.66 6.46 3.40
N TYR A 308 16.47 6.39 2.78
CA TYR A 308 16.13 7.03 1.52
C TYR A 308 14.96 8.00 1.63
N ALA A 309 13.86 7.59 2.24
CA ALA A 309 12.72 8.44 2.55
C ALA A 309 12.70 8.68 4.07
N PRO A 310 12.71 9.93 4.56
CA PRO A 310 12.65 10.16 5.99
C PRO A 310 11.28 9.72 6.53
N CYS A 311 11.24 9.14 7.74
CA CYS A 311 9.97 8.93 8.44
C CYS A 311 9.45 10.22 9.06
N GLU A 312 10.33 11.10 9.53
CA GLU A 312 10.02 12.45 10.00
C GLU A 312 10.18 13.46 8.84
N HIS A 313 10.48 14.72 9.15
CA HIS A 313 10.95 15.69 8.16
C HIS A 313 12.40 15.40 7.75
N GLY A 314 12.69 15.42 6.44
CA GLY A 314 14.07 15.36 5.98
C GLY A 314 14.25 15.18 4.47
N LEU A 315 15.50 14.97 4.07
CA LEU A 315 15.89 14.92 2.67
C LEU A 315 15.61 13.55 2.05
N VAL A 316 14.90 13.54 0.91
CA VAL A 316 14.80 12.34 0.08
C VAL A 316 16.11 12.10 -0.65
N ILE A 317 16.59 10.87 -0.57
CA ILE A 317 17.70 10.34 -1.36
C ILE A 317 17.14 9.25 -2.27
N VAL A 318 17.18 9.47 -3.59
CA VAL A 318 16.59 8.51 -4.54
C VAL A 318 17.32 7.15 -4.47
N PRO A 319 16.64 6.05 -4.09
CA PRO A 319 17.23 4.72 -3.97
C PRO A 319 17.94 4.28 -5.26
N GLY A 320 19.07 3.58 -5.11
CA GLY A 320 19.88 3.10 -6.24
C GLY A 320 20.70 4.17 -6.95
N LEU A 321 20.13 5.35 -7.21
CA LEU A 321 20.85 6.49 -7.80
C LEU A 321 21.65 7.29 -6.77
N ASN A 322 21.26 7.22 -5.50
CA ASN A 322 21.87 7.93 -4.38
C ASN A 322 21.93 9.46 -4.60
N LEU A 323 20.83 10.01 -5.12
CA LEU A 323 20.71 11.43 -5.46
C LEU A 323 19.86 12.16 -4.42
N PRO A 324 20.41 13.12 -3.66
CA PRO A 324 19.61 13.99 -2.82
C PRO A 324 18.74 14.90 -3.70
N VAL A 325 17.45 15.02 -3.36
CA VAL A 325 16.50 15.81 -4.17
C VAL A 325 15.84 16.91 -3.36
N VAL A 326 14.90 16.59 -2.47
CA VAL A 326 14.08 17.59 -1.79
C VAL A 326 13.71 17.11 -0.39
N ASP A 327 13.54 18.06 0.53
CA ASP A 327 13.02 17.79 1.86
C ASP A 327 11.51 17.54 1.82
N VAL A 328 11.08 16.45 2.46
CA VAL A 328 9.71 15.94 2.52
C VAL A 328 9.33 15.59 3.95
N ASP A 329 8.06 15.30 4.17
CA ASP A 329 7.51 14.88 5.46
C ASP A 329 7.03 13.43 5.39
N GLY A 330 7.69 12.55 6.14
CA GLY A 330 7.34 11.13 6.20
C GLY A 330 6.17 10.80 7.13
N SER A 331 5.85 9.51 7.21
CA SER A 331 4.68 9.01 7.94
C SER A 331 4.73 9.25 9.45
N CYS A 332 5.90 9.31 10.08
CA CYS A 332 6.00 9.60 11.53
C CYS A 332 5.41 10.99 11.83
N LEU A 333 5.77 12.00 11.02
CA LEU A 333 5.23 13.35 11.16
C LEU A 333 3.79 13.44 10.64
N VAL A 334 3.55 12.95 9.42
CA VAL A 334 2.22 13.02 8.77
C VAL A 334 1.14 12.38 9.65
N GLN A 335 1.38 11.19 10.21
CA GLN A 335 0.36 10.51 11.01
C GLN A 335 0.07 11.22 12.33
N SER A 336 1.06 11.88 12.95
CA SER A 336 0.80 12.71 14.12
C SER A 336 -0.17 13.86 13.78
N LEU A 337 -0.01 14.49 12.60
CA LEU A 337 -0.86 15.59 12.16
C LEU A 337 -2.25 15.10 11.73
N VAL A 338 -2.33 14.00 10.98
CA VAL A 338 -3.61 13.38 10.57
C VAL A 338 -4.48 13.07 11.80
N ASN A 339 -3.88 12.53 12.87
CA ASN A 339 -4.59 12.28 14.12
C ASN A 339 -4.94 13.58 14.86
N ASN A 340 -4.04 14.57 14.91
CA ASN A 340 -4.34 15.87 15.53
C ASN A 340 -5.47 16.63 14.83
N TYR A 341 -5.65 16.44 13.52
CA TYR A 341 -6.77 16.99 12.77
C TYR A 341 -8.09 16.20 12.92
N GLY A 342 -8.03 15.00 13.52
CA GLY A 342 -9.18 14.11 13.70
C GLY A 342 -9.52 13.27 12.45
N ASN A 343 -8.66 13.28 11.42
CA ASN A 343 -8.95 12.60 10.15
C ASN A 343 -8.99 11.07 10.30
N ASN A 344 -8.32 10.52 11.33
CA ASN A 344 -8.28 9.09 11.63
C ASN A 344 -9.28 8.64 12.71
N GLU A 345 -10.16 9.52 13.22
CA GLU A 345 -11.14 9.17 14.28
C GLU A 345 -12.07 8.00 13.91
N VAL A 346 -12.27 7.73 12.61
CA VAL A 346 -13.05 6.58 12.16
C VAL A 346 -12.44 5.23 12.59
N PHE A 347 -11.13 5.20 12.88
CA PHE A 347 -10.44 3.99 13.31
C PHE A 347 -10.64 3.67 14.79
N ASP A 348 -11.13 4.61 15.62
CA ASP A 348 -11.48 4.38 17.03
C ASP A 348 -12.56 3.30 17.21
N ALA A 349 -13.30 2.97 16.14
CA ALA A 349 -14.26 1.90 16.11
C ALA A 349 -13.62 0.49 16.10
N VAL A 350 -12.33 0.39 15.75
CA VAL A 350 -11.54 -0.84 15.88
C VAL A 350 -11.31 -1.11 17.36
N SER A 351 -11.50 -2.37 17.80
CA SER A 351 -11.29 -2.72 19.20
C SER A 351 -9.88 -2.33 19.66
N SER A 352 -9.77 -1.66 20.81
CA SER A 352 -8.49 -1.37 21.46
C SER A 352 -7.73 -2.64 21.87
N SER A 353 -8.38 -3.81 21.83
CA SER A 353 -7.74 -5.12 22.06
C SER A 353 -7.37 -5.87 20.77
N ASP A 354 -7.62 -5.29 19.60
CA ASP A 354 -7.07 -5.82 18.35
C ASP A 354 -5.54 -5.88 18.45
N PRO A 355 -4.91 -7.05 18.27
CA PRO A 355 -3.48 -7.20 18.55
C PRO A 355 -2.58 -6.40 17.63
N TYR A 356 -3.03 -6.09 16.40
CA TYR A 356 -2.27 -5.22 15.52
C TYR A 356 -2.31 -3.77 16.04
N THR A 357 -3.47 -3.32 16.51
CA THR A 357 -3.65 -2.01 17.15
C THR A 357 -2.85 -1.91 18.45
N VAL A 358 -2.97 -2.88 19.35
CA VAL A 358 -2.18 -2.96 20.59
C VAL A 358 -0.67 -2.91 20.31
N ALA A 359 -0.21 -3.61 19.27
CA ALA A 359 1.19 -3.63 18.93
C ALA A 359 1.66 -2.30 18.31
N ALA A 360 0.85 -1.69 17.43
CA ALA A 360 1.14 -0.39 16.87
C ALA A 360 1.21 0.69 17.96
N ASP A 361 0.21 0.74 18.85
CA ASP A 361 0.10 1.73 19.93
C ASP A 361 1.26 1.68 20.91
N ALA A 362 1.88 0.51 21.07
CA ALA A 362 3.06 0.33 21.91
C ALA A 362 4.31 1.06 21.38
N ILE A 363 4.34 1.43 20.10
CA ILE A 363 5.55 1.94 19.41
C ILE A 363 5.30 3.20 18.57
N ASN A 364 4.04 3.53 18.26
CA ASN A 364 3.68 4.65 17.39
C ASN A 364 3.33 5.94 18.18
N GLY A 365 3.20 5.89 19.51
CA GLY A 365 2.78 7.05 20.32
C GLY A 365 1.26 7.21 20.50
N GLY A 366 0.47 6.18 20.17
CA GLY A 366 -0.99 6.18 20.19
C GLY A 366 -1.65 6.76 18.93
N TRP A 367 -0.90 6.94 17.84
CA TRP A 367 -1.42 7.48 16.58
C TRP A 367 -2.11 6.38 15.76
N ASP A 368 -3.44 6.33 15.76
CA ASP A 368 -4.17 5.35 14.97
C ASP A 368 -3.93 5.58 13.47
N GLY A 369 -3.93 4.49 12.69
CA GLY A 369 -3.52 4.46 11.30
C GLY A 369 -2.00 4.36 11.10
N PHE A 370 -1.17 4.51 12.13
CA PHE A 370 0.29 4.43 11.98
C PHE A 370 0.88 3.15 12.54
N PHE A 371 1.62 2.41 11.70
CA PHE A 371 2.40 1.24 12.12
C PHE A 371 3.88 1.42 11.77
N PRO A 372 4.73 1.87 12.71
CA PRO A 372 6.16 1.98 12.48
C PRO A 372 6.81 0.60 12.44
N VAL A 373 7.59 0.33 11.40
CA VAL A 373 8.25 -0.95 11.18
C VAL A 373 9.69 -0.86 11.65
N HIS A 374 9.94 -1.12 12.93
CA HIS A 374 11.32 -1.12 13.44
C HIS A 374 12.12 -2.33 12.92
N ARG A 375 13.40 -2.09 12.66
CA ARG A 375 14.38 -3.08 12.18
C ARG A 375 15.72 -2.76 12.83
N ASP A 376 16.55 -3.77 13.07
CA ASP A 376 17.90 -3.59 13.64
C ASP A 376 18.90 -3.04 12.61
N THR A 377 18.46 -2.89 11.36
CA THR A 377 19.25 -2.45 10.21
C THR A 377 18.50 -1.36 9.43
N PHE A 378 19.23 -0.50 8.73
CA PHE A 378 18.64 0.40 7.73
C PHE A 378 17.91 -0.42 6.66
N ASP A 379 16.62 -0.16 6.49
CA ASP A 379 15.72 -0.91 5.61
C ASP A 379 14.59 0.04 5.19
N SER A 380 14.32 0.14 3.90
CA SER A 380 13.28 1.04 3.34
C SER A 380 12.01 0.29 2.93
N ALA A 381 12.11 -1.03 2.71
CA ALA A 381 11.03 -1.78 2.10
C ALA A 381 11.03 -3.26 2.56
N PRO A 382 10.83 -3.55 3.86
CA PRO A 382 10.85 -4.92 4.39
C PRO A 382 9.74 -5.81 3.79
N TRP A 383 8.69 -5.20 3.23
CA TRP A 383 7.59 -5.87 2.52
C TRP A 383 7.92 -6.23 1.06
N GLU A 384 9.06 -5.81 0.51
CA GLU A 384 9.43 -6.07 -0.89
C GLU A 384 10.34 -7.29 -1.07
N TRP A 385 10.12 -7.99 -2.19
CA TRP A 385 11.04 -8.96 -2.75
C TRP A 385 10.88 -9.04 -4.27
N THR A 386 11.90 -9.52 -4.96
CA THR A 386 11.90 -9.67 -6.42
C THR A 386 12.13 -11.11 -6.86
N ASN A 387 11.46 -11.49 -7.96
CA ASN A 387 11.63 -12.78 -8.64
C ASN A 387 12.56 -12.69 -9.87
N GLY A 388 13.19 -11.52 -10.14
CA GLY A 388 14.31 -11.41 -11.09
C GLY A 388 14.03 -10.93 -12.52
N LEU A 389 13.14 -9.94 -12.74
CA LEU A 389 12.99 -9.23 -14.03
C LEU A 389 13.18 -7.72 -13.83
N PRO A 390 13.83 -6.95 -14.71
CA PRO A 390 15.23 -7.07 -15.23
C PRO A 390 16.25 -7.12 -14.08
N PRO A 391 17.58 -7.35 -14.27
CA PRO A 391 18.48 -7.64 -13.15
C PRO A 391 18.34 -6.61 -12.04
N ALA A 392 17.74 -7.06 -10.94
CA ALA A 392 17.63 -6.27 -9.75
C ALA A 392 19.04 -6.11 -9.20
N ARG A 393 19.30 -5.00 -8.50
CA ARG A 393 20.61 -4.81 -7.88
C ARG A 393 20.91 -5.98 -6.92
N PRO A 394 22.18 -6.38 -6.74
CA PRO A 394 22.52 -7.48 -5.83
C PRO A 394 22.04 -7.31 -4.39
N THR A 395 21.71 -6.07 -4.00
CA THR A 395 21.16 -5.71 -2.69
C THR A 395 19.66 -6.00 -2.55
N CYS A 396 18.98 -6.41 -3.62
CA CYS A 396 17.55 -6.67 -3.59
C CYS A 396 17.20 -7.96 -2.87
N ASN A 397 16.19 -7.89 -2.01
CA ASN A 397 15.67 -9.07 -1.33
C ASN A 397 15.05 -10.03 -2.37
N THR A 398 15.54 -11.27 -2.41
CA THR A 398 15.00 -12.36 -3.23
C THR A 398 14.24 -13.40 -2.40
N ASN A 399 14.23 -13.25 -1.07
CA ASN A 399 13.55 -14.16 -0.17
C ASN A 399 12.18 -13.57 0.26
N ALA A 400 11.11 -14.21 -0.22
CA ALA A 400 9.74 -13.78 0.04
C ALA A 400 9.26 -14.03 1.48
N VAL A 401 9.95 -14.86 2.28
CA VAL A 401 9.43 -15.33 3.57
C VAL A 401 9.21 -14.17 4.55
N SER A 402 10.23 -13.34 4.78
CA SER A 402 10.12 -12.19 5.70
C SER A 402 9.10 -11.16 5.20
N SER A 403 9.08 -10.90 3.90
CA SER A 403 8.18 -9.94 3.28
C SER A 403 6.72 -10.38 3.35
N ARG A 404 6.44 -11.69 3.22
CA ARG A 404 5.07 -12.23 3.39
C ARG A 404 4.57 -12.13 4.83
N LEU A 405 5.44 -12.30 5.82
CA LEU A 405 5.07 -12.08 7.24
C LEU A 405 4.75 -10.60 7.49
N MET A 406 5.50 -9.69 6.86
CA MET A 406 5.17 -8.27 6.91
C MET A 406 3.82 -7.99 6.24
N LEU A 407 3.52 -8.63 5.11
CA LEU A 407 2.21 -8.53 4.46
C LEU A 407 1.05 -9.09 5.30
N ASP A 408 1.29 -10.15 6.09
CA ASP A 408 0.29 -10.62 7.06
C ASP A 408 -0.06 -9.51 8.07
N THR A 409 0.96 -8.82 8.58
CA THR A 409 0.81 -7.69 9.51
C THR A 409 0.09 -6.51 8.85
N ILE A 410 0.50 -6.15 7.62
CA ILE A 410 -0.09 -5.04 6.87
C ILE A 410 -1.57 -5.27 6.59
N ILE A 411 -1.93 -6.45 6.07
CA ILE A 411 -3.33 -6.79 5.76
C ILE A 411 -4.15 -6.91 7.05
N GLY A 412 -3.58 -7.50 8.10
CA GLY A 412 -4.24 -7.65 9.40
C GLY A 412 -4.59 -6.31 10.07
N TYR A 413 -3.69 -5.32 9.99
CA TYR A 413 -3.93 -3.97 10.50
C TYR A 413 -4.85 -3.15 9.57
N PHE A 414 -4.74 -3.34 8.25
CA PHE A 414 -5.56 -2.67 7.23
C PHE A 414 -7.04 -3.09 7.29
N ALA A 415 -7.32 -4.40 7.30
CA ALA A 415 -8.67 -4.92 7.08
C ALA A 415 -9.74 -4.38 8.05
N PRO A 416 -9.55 -4.37 9.39
CA PRO A 416 -10.55 -3.82 10.31
C PRO A 416 -10.74 -2.30 10.12
N ARG A 417 -9.67 -1.55 9.80
CA ARG A 417 -9.73 -0.11 9.53
C ARG A 417 -10.46 0.20 8.24
N ALA A 418 -10.20 -0.57 7.19
CA ALA A 418 -10.88 -0.47 5.91
C ALA A 418 -12.38 -0.76 6.05
N CYS A 419 -12.76 -1.72 6.89
CA CYS A 419 -14.16 -2.01 7.18
C CYS A 419 -14.94 -0.79 7.70
N PHE A 420 -14.33 0.03 8.57
CA PHE A 420 -14.97 1.24 9.10
C PHE A 420 -14.86 2.42 8.14
N ALA A 421 -13.66 2.73 7.64
CA ALA A 421 -13.44 3.85 6.73
C ALA A 421 -14.28 3.73 5.45
N LEU A 422 -14.45 2.51 4.94
CA LEU A 422 -15.29 2.25 3.78
C LEU A 422 -16.74 1.88 4.18
N GLY A 423 -17.09 1.76 5.46
CA GLY A 423 -18.46 1.39 5.88
C GLY A 423 -18.95 0.06 5.26
N LEU A 424 -18.12 -0.98 5.30
CA LEU A 424 -18.38 -2.28 4.66
C LEU A 424 -19.33 -3.19 5.46
N ASN A 425 -19.89 -2.69 6.57
CA ASN A 425 -20.74 -3.45 7.50
C ASN A 425 -20.09 -4.77 7.96
N CYS A 426 -18.76 -4.77 8.14
CA CYS A 426 -18.07 -5.94 8.63
C CYS A 426 -18.54 -6.27 10.04
N ASN A 427 -18.85 -7.54 10.28
CA ASN A 427 -19.25 -8.01 11.60
C ASN A 427 -18.01 -8.17 12.49
N LEU A 428 -17.55 -7.06 13.05
CA LEU A 428 -16.55 -7.06 14.12
C LEU A 428 -17.20 -7.39 15.47
N SER A 429 -18.53 -7.26 15.59
CA SER A 429 -19.34 -7.51 16.79
C SER A 429 -19.49 -8.99 17.19
N ASN A 430 -18.88 -9.93 16.47
CA ASN A 430 -18.93 -11.36 16.78
C ASN A 430 -17.59 -11.97 17.18
N ILE A 431 -16.54 -11.17 17.39
CA ILE A 431 -15.31 -11.67 17.99
C ILE A 431 -15.27 -11.19 19.43
N GLU A 432 -16.00 -11.88 20.31
CA GLU A 432 -15.92 -11.64 21.76
C GLU A 432 -14.46 -11.86 22.17
N GLU A 433 -13.86 -10.87 22.84
CA GLU A 433 -12.58 -11.09 23.50
C GLU A 433 -12.86 -11.98 24.72
N LEU A 434 -12.57 -13.27 24.57
CA LEU A 434 -12.79 -14.26 25.60
C LEU A 434 -11.79 -14.00 26.73
N SER A 435 -12.23 -14.15 27.97
CA SER A 435 -11.34 -14.13 29.12
C SER A 435 -10.58 -15.45 29.23
N GLU A 436 -9.43 -15.44 29.91
CA GLU A 436 -8.65 -16.67 30.14
C GLU A 436 -9.45 -17.77 30.85
N ASN A 437 -10.43 -17.36 31.65
CA ASN A 437 -11.29 -18.28 32.39
C ASN A 437 -12.35 -18.94 31.48
N ASP A 438 -12.80 -18.24 30.44
CA ASP A 438 -13.83 -18.77 29.52
C ASP A 438 -13.31 -19.99 28.76
N VAL A 439 -12.03 -19.94 28.37
CA VAL A 439 -11.37 -20.99 27.57
C VAL A 439 -10.30 -21.76 28.34
N ASN A 440 -10.18 -21.55 29.67
CA ASN A 440 -9.17 -22.15 30.55
C ASN A 440 -7.76 -22.15 29.91
N LEU A 441 -7.34 -20.99 29.39
CA LEU A 441 -6.11 -20.86 28.61
C LEU A 441 -4.90 -21.08 29.50
N LYS A 442 -4.08 -22.07 29.13
CA LYS A 442 -2.78 -22.36 29.73
C LYS A 442 -1.71 -22.23 28.67
N LEU A 443 -0.67 -21.45 29.00
CA LEU A 443 0.47 -21.24 28.14
C LEU A 443 1.74 -21.56 28.94
N PHE A 444 2.40 -22.68 28.61
CA PHE A 444 3.51 -23.22 29.40
C PHE A 444 4.56 -23.97 28.56
N PRO A 445 5.83 -24.01 28.99
CA PRO A 445 6.37 -23.20 30.09
C PRO A 445 6.34 -21.71 29.74
N ASN A 446 6.16 -20.84 30.73
CA ASN A 446 6.30 -19.40 30.59
C ASN A 446 7.05 -18.88 31.83
N PRO A 447 8.32 -18.47 31.71
CA PRO A 447 9.07 -18.29 30.47
C PRO A 447 9.46 -19.61 29.75
N ALA A 448 9.47 -19.61 28.41
CA ALA A 448 9.82 -20.74 27.54
C ALA A 448 11.25 -20.61 26.98
N GLU A 449 11.86 -21.74 26.59
CA GLU A 449 13.16 -21.78 25.91
C GLU A 449 12.99 -22.24 24.45
N ASN A 450 12.72 -23.54 24.24
CA ASN A 450 12.71 -24.14 22.90
C ASN A 450 11.32 -24.29 22.29
N GLN A 451 10.29 -24.34 23.13
CA GLN A 451 8.91 -24.47 22.71
C GLN A 451 7.97 -23.88 23.76
N VAL A 452 6.77 -23.52 23.29
CA VAL A 452 5.66 -23.14 24.15
C VAL A 452 4.43 -23.97 23.79
N THR A 453 3.78 -24.51 24.81
CA THR A 453 2.53 -25.26 24.67
C THR A 453 1.38 -24.35 25.02
N ILE A 454 0.43 -24.26 24.10
CA ILE A 454 -0.84 -23.60 24.27
C ILE A 454 -1.88 -24.69 24.47
N GLN A 455 -2.66 -24.59 25.54
CA GLN A 455 -3.73 -25.53 25.86
C GLN A 455 -4.97 -24.77 26.35
N THR A 456 -6.14 -25.17 25.87
CA THR A 456 -7.44 -24.57 26.17
C THR A 456 -8.46 -25.65 26.51
N SER A 457 -9.59 -25.28 27.14
CA SER A 457 -10.75 -26.16 27.27
C SER A 457 -11.56 -26.26 25.96
N GLU A 458 -11.50 -25.23 25.11
CA GLU A 458 -12.20 -25.17 23.83
C GLU A 458 -11.25 -25.40 22.63
N ILE A 459 -11.82 -25.77 21.48
CA ILE A 459 -11.06 -25.94 20.24
C ILE A 459 -10.84 -24.57 19.59
N PHE A 460 -9.60 -24.27 19.23
CA PHE A 460 -9.27 -23.08 18.44
C PHE A 460 -8.88 -23.45 17.01
N ASN A 461 -9.12 -22.53 16.10
CA ASN A 461 -8.90 -22.70 14.66
C ASN A 461 -7.56 -22.15 14.20
N GLU A 462 -7.09 -21.11 14.85
CA GLU A 462 -5.90 -20.37 14.43
C GLU A 462 -5.12 -19.86 15.63
N VAL A 463 -3.80 -19.86 15.50
CA VAL A 463 -2.89 -19.21 16.44
C VAL A 463 -1.91 -18.34 15.67
N GLU A 464 -1.92 -17.05 15.99
CA GLU A 464 -0.94 -16.06 15.55
C GLU A 464 -0.05 -15.68 16.73
N VAL A 465 1.26 -15.71 16.53
CA VAL A 465 2.23 -15.23 17.52
C VAL A 465 2.87 -13.96 17.00
N PHE A 466 2.81 -12.92 17.81
CA PHE A 466 3.36 -11.61 17.57
C PHE A 466 4.56 -11.38 18.48
N ASP A 467 5.61 -10.77 17.96
CA ASP A 467 6.62 -10.17 18.83
C ASP A 467 6.13 -8.82 19.41
N ILE A 468 6.94 -8.20 20.27
CA ILE A 468 6.63 -6.88 20.86
C ILE A 468 6.46 -5.76 19.84
N MET A 469 6.86 -5.97 18.59
CA MET A 469 6.74 -4.99 17.50
C MET A 469 5.55 -5.30 16.60
N GLY A 470 4.67 -6.23 17.01
CA GLY A 470 3.49 -6.64 16.26
C GLY A 470 3.77 -7.44 15.00
N ARG A 471 5.03 -7.87 14.79
CA ARG A 471 5.37 -8.71 13.65
C ARG A 471 4.88 -10.11 13.95
N ILE A 472 4.14 -10.70 13.02
CA ILE A 472 3.79 -12.12 13.09
C ILE A 472 5.07 -12.94 12.89
N VAL A 473 5.45 -13.68 13.93
CA VAL A 473 6.63 -14.55 13.96
C VAL A 473 6.26 -16.02 13.82
N SER A 474 5.00 -16.37 14.06
CA SER A 474 4.45 -17.70 13.79
C SER A 474 2.96 -17.60 13.51
N ARG A 475 2.47 -18.32 12.50
CA ARG A 475 1.03 -18.40 12.18
C ARG A 475 0.65 -19.84 11.86
N ASN A 476 -0.35 -20.36 12.57
CA ASN A 476 -0.84 -21.72 12.43
C ASN A 476 -2.34 -21.65 12.15
N ILE A 477 -2.74 -21.92 10.90
CA ILE A 477 -4.13 -21.87 10.46
C ILE A 477 -4.69 -23.29 10.37
N GLY A 478 -5.96 -23.47 10.71
CA GLY A 478 -6.66 -24.76 10.57
C GLY A 478 -6.24 -25.79 11.62
N VAL A 479 -5.83 -25.33 12.82
CA VAL A 479 -5.35 -26.19 13.91
C VAL A 479 -6.42 -27.19 14.33
N LYS A 480 -7.66 -26.72 14.53
CA LYS A 480 -8.85 -27.52 14.94
C LYS A 480 -8.54 -28.48 16.10
N ASN A 481 -7.80 -27.98 17.07
CA ASN A 481 -7.39 -28.72 18.26
C ASN A 481 -7.47 -27.79 19.49
N ASN A 482 -7.49 -28.36 20.69
CA ASN A 482 -7.42 -27.62 21.95
C ASN A 482 -6.00 -27.53 22.52
N GLN A 483 -5.02 -28.01 21.76
CA GLN A 483 -3.60 -27.97 22.12
C GLN A 483 -2.74 -27.73 20.88
N LEU A 484 -1.75 -26.85 21.02
CA LEU A 484 -0.74 -26.59 19.99
C LEU A 484 0.63 -26.42 20.66
N ILE A 485 1.66 -27.02 20.06
CA ILE A 485 3.05 -26.79 20.46
C ILE A 485 3.70 -25.90 19.41
N ILE A 486 4.14 -24.72 19.82
CA ILE A 486 4.86 -23.78 18.97
C ILE A 486 6.35 -23.95 19.25
N GLN A 487 7.12 -24.27 18.22
CA GLN A 487 8.59 -24.33 18.31
C GLN A 487 9.15 -22.92 18.27
N THR A 488 9.91 -22.54 19.30
CA THR A 488 10.40 -21.16 19.50
C THR A 488 11.91 -21.03 19.33
N GLN A 489 12.58 -22.12 18.93
CA GLN A 489 14.05 -22.23 18.84
C GLN A 489 14.69 -21.17 17.92
N ASN A 490 13.95 -20.71 16.91
CA ASN A 490 14.42 -19.71 15.94
C ASN A 490 13.88 -18.29 16.24
N MET A 491 13.20 -18.11 17.37
CA MET A 491 12.63 -16.83 17.78
C MET A 491 13.58 -16.13 18.76
N PRO A 492 13.87 -14.83 18.59
CA PRO A 492 14.70 -14.09 19.54
C PRO A 492 14.17 -14.15 20.97
N ARG A 493 15.05 -14.00 21.95
CA ARG A 493 14.64 -13.86 23.36
C ARG A 493 13.84 -12.57 23.55
N GLY A 494 12.74 -12.62 24.30
CA GLY A 494 11.88 -11.46 24.44
C GLY A 494 10.45 -11.79 24.82
N MET A 495 9.59 -10.77 24.78
CA MET A 495 8.16 -10.91 25.03
C MET A 495 7.41 -11.12 23.70
N TYR A 496 6.36 -11.93 23.77
CA TYR A 496 5.50 -12.29 22.65
C TYR A 496 4.05 -12.28 23.07
N VAL A 497 3.14 -12.12 22.11
CA VAL A 497 1.69 -12.23 22.28
C VAL A 497 1.20 -13.37 21.41
N ALA A 498 0.51 -14.36 21.98
CA ALA A 498 -0.22 -15.37 21.20
C ALA A 498 -1.69 -14.98 21.13
N LYS A 499 -2.22 -14.72 19.92
CA LYS A 499 -3.65 -14.57 19.64
C LYS A 499 -4.20 -15.93 19.20
N LEU A 500 -5.14 -16.46 19.96
CA LEU A 500 -5.89 -17.66 19.58
C LEU A 500 -7.26 -17.23 19.07
N LYS A 501 -7.70 -17.84 17.98
CA LYS A 501 -9.02 -17.60 17.40
C LYS A 501 -9.90 -18.84 17.52
N PHE A 502 -11.05 -18.67 18.15
CA PHE A 502 -12.10 -19.67 18.35
C PHE A 502 -13.27 -19.42 17.39
N ASP A 503 -14.31 -20.24 17.48
CA ASP A 503 -15.55 -20.07 16.69
C ASP A 503 -16.38 -18.86 17.16
N ASN A 504 -16.32 -18.56 18.46
CA ASN A 504 -17.13 -17.57 19.17
C ASN A 504 -16.34 -16.30 19.57
N GLY A 505 -15.03 -16.27 19.35
CA GLY A 505 -14.22 -15.19 19.90
C GLY A 505 -12.72 -15.36 19.68
N PHE A 506 -11.94 -14.49 20.29
CA PHE A 506 -10.48 -14.57 20.32
C PHE A 506 -9.95 -14.28 21.71
N ILE A 507 -8.73 -14.70 22.00
CA ILE A 507 -8.01 -14.32 23.22
C ILE A 507 -6.55 -14.05 22.88
N SER A 508 -5.97 -13.05 23.53
CA SER A 508 -4.55 -12.73 23.41
C SER A 508 -3.85 -12.99 24.75
N LYS A 509 -2.74 -13.74 24.73
CA LYS A 509 -1.95 -14.04 25.93
C LYS A 509 -0.47 -13.76 25.72
N ARG A 510 0.11 -13.01 26.66
CA ARG A 510 1.54 -12.70 26.68
C ARG A 510 2.37 -13.87 27.19
N PHE A 511 3.55 -14.08 26.60
CA PHE A 511 4.56 -15.02 27.09
C PHE A 511 5.98 -14.55 26.82
N ILE A 512 6.95 -15.15 27.52
CA ILE A 512 8.36 -14.73 27.50
C ILE A 512 9.23 -15.88 27.00
N LEU A 513 10.19 -15.59 26.12
CA LEU A 513 11.27 -16.49 25.71
C LEU A 513 12.60 -16.11 26.36
N LYS A 514 13.33 -17.12 26.87
CA LYS A 514 14.55 -16.97 27.69
C LYS A 514 15.87 -17.18 26.98
#